data_AF-A0A957PZ98-F1
#
_entry.id   AF-A0A957PZ98-F1
#
_cell.length_a   1.000
_cell.length_b   1.000
_cell.length_c   1.000
_cell.angle_alpha   90.00
_cell.angle_beta   90.00
_cell.angle_gamma   90.00
#
_symmetry.space_group_name_H-M   'P 1'
#
loop_
_entity.id
_entity.type
_entity.pdbx_description
1 polymer ?
#
loop_
_entity_poly.entity_id
_entity_poly.type
_entity_poly.pdbx_seq_one_letter_code
_entity_poly.pdbx_strand_id
1 'polypeptide(L)'
;GLFSGGTLAYEAQLILQDYLPAVYANAPLDKRFKLEKATVSREHTIVDLGEDEFTVGRLHPMLDNELRLQRLAQEAADPEVAVILLDVVLGDGAHPDPASELAPAIADALLAAAEAERPLEVIAVVVGTDEDPQDLEAQVAQLEEAGAQVEFNNEVAVRRAGELVRALGSKQIGTAVDSAILRQPLAAINVGLESFTASLTDQGAAVIQVDWRPPAGGNERLAGILARMKGK
;
A
#
# COMPACT_ATOMS: atom_id res chain seq x y z
N GLY A 1 4.21 -6.86 -8.65
CA GLY A 1 4.00 -7.84 -7.57
C GLY A 1 4.06 -9.22 -8.16
N LEU A 2 4.83 -10.12 -7.54
CA LEU A 2 5.11 -11.48 -8.01
C LEU A 2 4.60 -12.44 -6.94
N PHE A 3 3.40 -12.98 -7.17
CA PHE A 3 2.69 -13.80 -6.19
C PHE A 3 2.75 -15.28 -6.57
N SER A 4 2.87 -16.18 -5.59
CA SER A 4 2.61 -17.62 -5.76
C SER A 4 1.18 -18.00 -5.37
N GLY A 5 0.53 -17.23 -4.50
CA GLY A 5 -0.85 -17.44 -4.11
C GLY A 5 -1.82 -16.59 -4.93
N GLY A 6 -2.62 -17.23 -5.78
CA GLY A 6 -3.55 -16.50 -6.67
C GLY A 6 -4.60 -15.65 -5.95
N THR A 7 -5.08 -16.07 -4.78
CA THR A 7 -6.00 -15.25 -3.97
C THR A 7 -5.32 -13.97 -3.45
N LEU A 8 -4.04 -14.06 -3.06
CA LEU A 8 -3.26 -12.89 -2.61
C LEU A 8 -3.03 -11.93 -3.78
N ALA A 9 -2.73 -12.47 -4.97
CA ALA A 9 -2.61 -11.71 -6.20
C ALA A 9 -3.92 -11.01 -6.57
N TYR A 10 -5.06 -11.71 -6.46
CA TYR A 10 -6.39 -11.17 -6.72
C TYR A 10 -6.75 -10.03 -5.75
N GLU A 11 -6.51 -10.23 -4.45
CA GLU A 11 -6.75 -9.20 -3.43
C GLU A 11 -5.85 -7.98 -3.66
N ALA A 12 -4.58 -8.20 -4.03
CA ALA A 12 -3.66 -7.12 -4.33
C ALA A 12 -4.18 -6.25 -5.49
N GLN A 13 -4.73 -6.87 -6.54
CA GLN A 13 -5.35 -6.14 -7.64
C GLN A 13 -6.55 -5.31 -7.18
N LEU A 14 -7.41 -5.84 -6.31
CA LEU A 14 -8.58 -5.12 -5.79
C LEU A 14 -8.16 -3.87 -5.02
N ILE A 15 -7.20 -4.01 -4.10
CA ILE A 15 -6.76 -2.91 -3.24
C ILE A 15 -6.07 -1.81 -4.07
N LEU A 16 -5.23 -2.18 -5.02
CA LEU A 16 -4.46 -1.21 -5.81
C LEU A 16 -5.34 -0.34 -6.72
N GLN A 17 -6.57 -0.73 -7.03
CA GLN A 17 -7.51 0.11 -7.80
C GLN A 17 -7.82 1.45 -7.10
N ASP A 18 -7.71 1.51 -5.77
CA ASP A 18 -7.92 2.74 -5.00
C ASP A 18 -6.71 3.70 -5.07
N TYR A 19 -5.56 3.21 -5.55
CA TYR A 19 -4.29 3.94 -5.55
C TYR A 19 -3.82 4.27 -6.96
N LEU A 20 -4.10 3.40 -7.93
CA LEU A 20 -3.49 3.42 -9.26
C LEU A 20 -4.57 3.41 -10.35
N PRO A 21 -4.38 4.16 -11.46
CA PRO A 21 -5.38 4.25 -12.53
C PRO A 21 -5.53 2.96 -13.34
N ALA A 22 -4.47 2.13 -13.37
CA ALA A 22 -4.43 0.86 -14.08
C ALA A 22 -3.48 -0.10 -13.35
N VAL A 23 -3.89 -1.36 -13.26
CA VAL A 23 -3.06 -2.47 -12.77
C VAL A 23 -3.18 -3.60 -13.78
N TYR A 24 -2.09 -3.87 -14.49
CA TYR A 24 -1.99 -4.98 -15.43
C TYR A 24 -1.80 -6.30 -14.69
N ALA A 25 -2.36 -7.37 -15.23
CA ALA A 25 -2.14 -8.69 -14.67
C ALA A 25 -2.25 -9.78 -15.73
N ASN A 26 -1.65 -10.93 -15.45
CA ASN A 26 -1.90 -12.12 -16.23
C ASN A 26 -3.28 -12.72 -15.92
N ALA A 27 -3.77 -12.66 -14.68
CA ALA A 27 -5.16 -12.98 -14.34
C ALA A 27 -5.92 -11.73 -13.86
N PRO A 28 -6.30 -10.80 -14.76
CA PRO A 28 -6.82 -9.50 -14.36
C PRO A 28 -8.30 -9.54 -13.93
N LEU A 29 -8.66 -8.70 -12.97
CA LEU A 29 -10.06 -8.42 -12.61
C LEU A 29 -10.87 -7.87 -13.79
N ASP A 30 -10.24 -6.99 -14.58
CA ASP A 30 -10.81 -6.42 -15.80
C ASP A 30 -9.95 -6.81 -17.00
N LYS A 31 -10.57 -7.46 -18.00
CA LYS A 31 -9.91 -7.95 -19.21
C LYS A 31 -9.18 -6.86 -20.00
N ARG A 32 -9.53 -5.59 -19.83
CA ARG A 32 -8.84 -4.44 -20.45
C ARG A 32 -7.38 -4.31 -19.99
N PHE A 33 -7.05 -4.83 -18.80
CA PHE A 33 -5.71 -4.79 -18.22
C PHE A 33 -4.98 -6.14 -18.30
N LYS A 34 -5.42 -7.06 -19.18
CA LYS A 34 -4.68 -8.32 -19.43
C LYS A 34 -3.32 -7.99 -20.05
N LEU A 35 -2.27 -8.58 -19.51
CA LEU A 35 -0.93 -8.56 -20.11
C LEU A 35 -0.95 -9.25 -21.48
N GLU A 36 -0.27 -8.66 -22.46
CA GLU A 36 -0.08 -9.28 -23.78
C GLU A 36 0.78 -10.56 -23.66
N LYS A 37 1.82 -10.50 -22.83
CA LYS A 37 2.66 -11.64 -22.45
C LYS A 37 2.83 -11.63 -20.95
N ALA A 38 2.49 -12.74 -20.30
CA ALA A 38 2.55 -12.81 -18.84
C ALA A 38 3.97 -12.67 -18.27
N THR A 39 5.00 -12.99 -19.07
CA THR A 39 6.41 -12.85 -18.69
C THR A 39 6.96 -11.43 -18.82
N VAL A 40 6.18 -10.49 -19.36
CA VAL A 40 6.61 -9.11 -19.61
C VAL A 40 5.66 -8.16 -18.90
N SER A 41 6.18 -7.49 -17.89
CA SER A 41 5.42 -6.52 -17.11
C SER A 41 5.18 -5.25 -17.89
N ARG A 42 4.07 -4.58 -17.59
CA ARG A 42 3.68 -3.30 -18.19
C ARG A 42 3.18 -2.38 -17.09
N GLU A 43 3.83 -1.23 -16.93
CA GLU A 43 3.45 -0.23 -15.92
C GLU A 43 3.30 -0.92 -14.54
N HIS A 44 2.22 -0.65 -13.80
CA HIS A 44 1.93 -1.37 -12.56
C HIS A 44 1.39 -2.76 -12.87
N THR A 45 2.14 -3.80 -12.50
CA THR A 45 1.80 -5.19 -12.82
C THR A 45 1.70 -6.08 -11.58
N ILE A 46 0.66 -6.92 -11.53
CA ILE A 46 0.53 -8.05 -10.59
C ILE A 46 0.55 -9.34 -11.41
N VAL A 47 1.52 -10.21 -11.12
CA VAL A 47 1.65 -11.52 -11.77
C VAL A 47 1.31 -12.59 -10.74
N ASP A 48 0.30 -13.40 -11.05
CA ASP A 48 0.07 -14.67 -10.38
C ASP A 48 0.91 -15.74 -11.09
N LEU A 49 2.00 -16.13 -10.45
CA LEU A 49 2.93 -17.14 -10.97
C LEU A 49 2.36 -18.56 -10.81
N GLY A 50 1.29 -18.75 -10.03
CA GLY A 50 0.62 -20.04 -9.86
C GLY A 50 -0.26 -20.44 -11.03
N GLU A 51 -0.57 -19.51 -11.94
CA GLU A 51 -1.39 -19.75 -13.12
C GLU A 51 -0.78 -20.80 -14.08
N ASP A 52 -1.65 -21.51 -14.81
CA ASP A 52 -1.29 -22.66 -15.65
C ASP A 52 -0.15 -22.34 -16.64
N GLU A 53 -0.15 -21.13 -17.21
CA GLU A 53 0.85 -20.65 -18.16
C GLU A 53 2.29 -20.63 -17.62
N PHE A 54 2.46 -20.65 -16.29
CA PHE A 54 3.75 -20.69 -15.61
C PHE A 54 4.11 -22.06 -15.03
N THR A 55 3.13 -22.95 -14.87
CA THR A 55 3.29 -24.24 -14.20
C THR A 55 3.33 -25.43 -15.16
N VAL A 56 3.15 -25.23 -16.47
CA VAL A 56 3.34 -26.31 -17.46
C VAL A 56 4.78 -26.83 -17.44
N GLY A 57 4.95 -28.06 -16.95
CA GLY A 57 6.25 -28.74 -16.90
C GLY A 57 7.21 -28.21 -15.83
N ARG A 58 6.69 -27.44 -14.85
CA ARG A 58 7.44 -26.86 -13.73
C ARG A 58 6.68 -27.11 -12.43
N LEU A 59 7.40 -27.01 -11.31
CA LEU A 59 6.76 -27.02 -10.00
C LEU A 59 5.99 -25.71 -9.78
N HIS A 60 4.94 -25.78 -8.97
CA HIS A 60 4.18 -24.59 -8.59
C HIS A 60 5.09 -23.63 -7.80
N PRO A 61 4.99 -22.30 -7.95
CA PRO A 61 5.86 -21.34 -7.25
C PRO A 61 5.75 -21.30 -5.72
N MET A 62 4.83 -22.07 -5.14
CA MET A 62 4.80 -22.31 -3.69
C MET A 62 5.78 -23.41 -3.26
N LEU A 63 6.14 -24.31 -4.18
CA LEU A 63 7.02 -25.46 -3.95
C LEU A 63 8.47 -25.19 -4.36
N ASP A 64 8.68 -24.28 -5.32
CA ASP A 64 9.97 -24.01 -5.96
C ASP A 64 10.05 -22.54 -6.36
N ASN A 65 11.17 -21.87 -6.07
CA ASN A 65 11.32 -20.44 -6.34
C ASN A 65 11.98 -20.12 -7.69
N GLU A 66 12.33 -21.09 -8.54
CA GLU A 66 13.14 -20.84 -9.75
C GLU A 66 12.57 -19.69 -10.59
N LEU A 67 11.27 -19.76 -10.89
CA LEU A 67 10.58 -18.72 -11.65
C LEU A 67 10.47 -17.40 -10.87
N ARG A 68 10.28 -17.47 -9.55
CA ARG A 68 10.17 -16.28 -8.69
C ARG A 68 11.48 -15.51 -8.67
N LEU A 69 12.61 -16.20 -8.53
CA LEU A 69 13.96 -15.62 -8.54
C LEU A 69 14.27 -15.00 -9.91
N GLN A 70 13.97 -15.71 -11.00
CA GLN A 70 14.14 -15.19 -12.36
C GLN A 70 13.34 -13.90 -12.55
N ARG A 71 12.06 -13.90 -12.12
CA ARG A 71 11.20 -12.75 -12.32
C ARG A 71 11.57 -11.58 -11.41
N LEU A 72 11.96 -11.85 -10.16
CA LEU A 72 12.51 -10.86 -9.22
C LEU A 72 13.72 -10.15 -9.82
N ALA A 73 14.70 -10.91 -10.33
CA ALA A 73 15.88 -10.33 -10.98
C ALA A 73 15.51 -9.50 -12.21
N GLN A 74 14.56 -9.97 -13.03
CA GLN A 74 14.10 -9.23 -14.21
C GLN A 74 13.39 -7.92 -13.83
N GLU A 75 12.49 -7.92 -12.82
CA GLU A 75 11.85 -6.67 -12.34
C GLU A 75 12.86 -5.74 -11.67
N ALA A 76 13.79 -6.27 -10.87
CA ALA A 76 14.80 -5.46 -10.22
C ALA A 76 15.75 -4.79 -11.21
N ALA A 77 16.03 -5.42 -12.36
CA ALA A 77 16.86 -4.83 -13.40
C ALA A 77 16.18 -3.68 -14.17
N ASP A 78 14.86 -3.54 -14.06
CA ASP A 78 14.11 -2.48 -14.73
C ASP A 78 14.23 -1.15 -13.94
N PRO A 79 14.78 -0.07 -14.52
CA PRO A 79 14.94 1.20 -13.83
C PRO A 79 13.61 1.91 -13.52
N GLU A 80 12.49 1.52 -14.15
CA GLU A 80 11.16 2.08 -13.86
C GLU A 80 10.49 1.41 -12.64
N VAL A 81 11.03 0.30 -12.14
CA VAL A 81 10.47 -0.43 -11.01
C VAL A 81 10.98 0.15 -9.69
N ALA A 82 10.05 0.74 -8.92
CA ALA A 82 10.31 1.29 -7.60
C ALA A 82 9.86 0.39 -6.44
N VAL A 83 8.92 -0.52 -6.66
CA VAL A 83 8.38 -1.41 -5.62
C VAL A 83 8.16 -2.82 -6.18
N ILE A 84 8.64 -3.83 -5.46
CA ILE A 84 8.37 -5.25 -5.74
C ILE A 84 7.65 -5.85 -4.54
N LEU A 85 6.43 -6.35 -4.77
CA LEU A 85 5.66 -7.14 -3.82
C LEU A 85 5.94 -8.63 -4.03
N LEU A 86 6.15 -9.37 -2.95
CA LEU A 86 6.30 -10.82 -2.91
C LEU A 86 5.38 -11.40 -1.83
N ASP A 87 4.88 -12.61 -2.02
CA ASP A 87 4.29 -13.42 -0.95
C ASP A 87 5.18 -14.61 -0.58
N VAL A 88 5.25 -14.96 0.69
CA VAL A 88 5.98 -16.13 1.18
C VAL A 88 4.98 -16.96 1.98
N VAL A 89 4.45 -17.99 1.34
CA VAL A 89 3.45 -18.88 1.94
C VAL A 89 4.17 -20.09 2.53
N LEU A 90 3.97 -20.31 3.83
CA LEU A 90 4.54 -21.41 4.61
C LEU A 90 3.51 -22.54 4.79
N GLY A 91 3.93 -23.58 5.49
CA GLY A 91 3.10 -24.74 5.82
C GLY A 91 3.40 -25.98 5.00
N ASP A 92 2.62 -27.02 5.28
CA ASP A 92 2.77 -28.32 4.64
C ASP A 92 2.56 -28.23 3.12
N GLY A 93 3.52 -28.77 2.35
CA GLY A 93 3.46 -28.74 0.90
C GLY A 93 3.88 -27.40 0.28
N ALA A 94 4.48 -26.49 1.05
CA ALA A 94 5.27 -25.37 0.53
C ALA A 94 6.77 -25.73 0.47
N HIS A 95 7.56 -24.83 -0.10
CA HIS A 95 9.02 -24.93 -0.10
C HIS A 95 9.54 -25.08 1.35
N PRO A 96 10.55 -25.94 1.61
CA PRO A 96 11.02 -26.23 2.97
C PRO A 96 11.74 -25.04 3.63
N ASP A 97 12.30 -24.12 2.85
CA ASP A 97 12.94 -22.91 3.36
C ASP A 97 12.94 -21.79 2.28
N PRO A 98 11.79 -21.16 1.99
CA PRO A 98 11.69 -20.21 0.88
C PRO A 98 12.55 -18.95 1.06
N ALA A 99 12.75 -18.48 2.29
CA ALA A 99 13.56 -17.30 2.56
C ALA A 99 15.04 -17.54 2.25
N SER A 100 15.57 -18.74 2.45
CA SER A 100 16.98 -19.05 2.14
C SER A 100 17.37 -18.79 0.68
N GLU A 101 16.40 -18.88 -0.25
CA GLU A 101 16.62 -18.61 -1.67
C GLU A 101 16.21 -17.18 -2.07
N LEU A 102 15.10 -16.68 -1.53
CA LEU A 102 14.59 -15.35 -1.85
C LEU A 102 15.45 -14.24 -1.25
N ALA A 103 15.92 -14.40 -0.01
CA ALA A 103 16.66 -13.36 0.71
C ALA A 103 17.96 -12.93 -0.01
N PRO A 104 18.83 -13.84 -0.50
CA PRO A 104 20.00 -13.44 -1.29
C PRO A 104 19.63 -12.66 -2.56
N ALA A 105 18.59 -13.09 -3.28
CA ALA A 105 18.15 -12.41 -4.49
C ALA A 105 17.54 -11.03 -4.22
N ILE A 106 16.87 -10.85 -3.07
CA ILE A 106 16.38 -9.55 -2.61
C ILE A 106 17.55 -8.62 -2.28
N ALA A 107 18.54 -9.10 -1.53
CA ALA A 107 19.72 -8.33 -1.16
C ALA A 107 20.49 -7.85 -2.41
N ASP A 108 20.70 -8.74 -3.38
CA ASP A 108 21.34 -8.41 -4.66
C ASP A 108 20.54 -7.36 -5.44
N ALA A 109 19.21 -7.50 -5.51
CA ALA A 109 18.32 -6.57 -6.18
C ALA A 109 18.38 -5.15 -5.57
N LEU A 110 18.35 -5.07 -4.24
CA LEU A 110 18.43 -3.81 -3.48
C LEU A 110 19.81 -3.17 -3.59
N LEU A 111 20.88 -3.97 -3.51
CA LEU A 111 22.25 -3.48 -3.68
C LEU A 111 22.47 -2.91 -5.09
N ALA A 112 22.06 -3.64 -6.13
CA ALA A 112 22.13 -3.14 -7.51
C ALA A 112 21.28 -1.89 -7.72
N ALA A 113 20.16 -1.74 -7.00
CA ALA A 113 19.37 -0.51 -7.01
C ALA A 113 20.13 0.67 -6.42
N ALA A 114 20.72 0.46 -5.24
CA ALA A 114 21.46 1.47 -4.52
C ALA A 114 22.69 1.93 -5.31
N GLU A 115 23.44 1.01 -5.92
CA GLU A 115 24.58 1.32 -6.79
C GLU A 115 24.18 2.15 -8.02
N ALA A 116 22.95 1.97 -8.52
CA ALA A 116 22.39 2.74 -9.62
C ALA A 116 21.67 4.03 -9.16
N GLU A 117 21.74 4.38 -7.87
CA GLU A 117 21.03 5.52 -7.26
C GLU A 117 19.51 5.53 -7.55
N ARG A 118 18.89 4.35 -7.74
CA ARG A 118 17.44 4.23 -7.96
C ARG A 118 16.73 3.79 -6.67
N PRO A 119 15.55 4.35 -6.37
CA PRO A 119 14.73 3.83 -5.30
C PRO A 119 14.18 2.45 -5.70
N LEU A 120 14.41 1.44 -4.88
CA LEU A 120 13.73 0.15 -4.95
C LEU A 120 13.37 -0.29 -3.53
N GLU A 121 12.10 -0.62 -3.31
CA GLU A 121 11.62 -1.24 -2.08
C GLU A 121 11.07 -2.64 -2.39
N VAL A 122 11.47 -3.63 -1.59
CA VAL A 122 10.90 -4.98 -1.65
C VAL A 122 10.03 -5.17 -0.42
N ILE A 123 8.77 -5.54 -0.62
CA ILE A 123 7.81 -5.81 0.45
C ILE A 123 7.39 -7.27 0.33
N ALA A 124 7.61 -8.06 1.37
CA ALA A 124 7.27 -9.47 1.44
C ALA A 124 6.10 -9.69 2.40
N VAL A 125 5.03 -10.32 1.93
CA VAL A 125 3.91 -10.77 2.75
C VAL A 125 4.17 -12.20 3.19
N VAL A 126 4.43 -12.43 4.47
CA VAL A 126 4.63 -13.79 4.99
C VAL A 126 3.29 -14.32 5.51
N VAL A 127 2.86 -15.46 4.97
CA VAL A 127 1.61 -16.13 5.34
C VAL A 127 1.96 -17.52 5.90
N GLY A 128 1.78 -17.68 7.21
CA GLY A 128 2.11 -18.91 7.92
C GLY A 128 1.94 -18.73 9.42
N THR A 129 2.27 -19.76 10.19
CA THR A 129 2.24 -19.77 11.66
C THR A 129 3.58 -20.21 12.24
N ASP A 130 3.75 -20.01 13.54
CA ASP A 130 4.88 -20.51 14.34
C ASP A 130 4.92 -22.04 14.45
N GLU A 131 3.83 -22.73 14.07
CA GLU A 131 3.76 -24.19 14.03
C GLU A 131 4.17 -24.79 12.66
N ASP A 132 4.38 -23.95 11.64
CA ASP A 132 4.77 -24.41 10.31
C ASP A 132 6.21 -24.93 10.28
N PRO A 133 6.52 -25.94 9.43
CA PRO A 133 7.82 -26.61 9.42
C PRO A 133 9.01 -25.72 9.01
N GLN A 134 8.75 -24.57 8.39
CA GLN A 134 9.76 -23.64 7.88
C GLN A 134 10.34 -22.69 8.95
N ASP A 135 9.78 -22.68 10.17
CA ASP A 135 10.10 -21.73 11.23
C ASP A 135 9.82 -20.27 10.82
N LEU A 136 8.62 -19.78 11.16
CA LEU A 136 8.16 -18.43 10.80
C LEU A 136 9.16 -17.33 11.19
N GLU A 137 9.72 -17.40 12.40
CA GLU A 137 10.65 -16.37 12.89
C GLU A 137 11.94 -16.38 12.07
N ALA A 138 12.47 -17.57 11.75
CA ALA A 138 13.65 -17.70 10.92
C ALA A 138 13.42 -17.20 9.48
N GLN A 139 12.24 -17.45 8.89
CA GLN A 139 11.89 -16.95 7.55
C GLN A 139 11.83 -15.42 7.54
N VAL A 140 11.17 -14.81 8.54
CA VAL A 140 11.04 -13.36 8.68
C VAL A 140 12.41 -12.71 8.85
N ALA A 141 13.24 -13.23 9.77
CA ALA A 141 14.55 -12.67 10.06
C ALA A 141 15.46 -12.64 8.81
N GLN A 142 15.46 -13.70 8.02
CA GLN A 142 16.25 -13.77 6.78
C GLN A 142 15.80 -12.72 5.74
N LEU A 143 14.49 -12.51 5.59
CA LEU A 143 13.94 -11.53 4.66
C LEU A 143 14.24 -10.09 5.11
N GLU A 144 14.07 -9.80 6.40
CA GLU A 144 14.38 -8.49 6.98
C GLU A 144 15.89 -8.17 6.90
N GLU A 145 16.76 -9.15 7.18
CA GLU A 145 18.22 -8.99 7.06
C GLU A 145 18.64 -8.71 5.61
N ALA A 146 17.96 -9.30 4.63
CA ALA A 146 18.14 -8.98 3.21
C ALA A 146 17.62 -7.59 2.81
N GLY A 147 16.93 -6.88 3.70
CA GLY A 147 16.41 -5.53 3.47
C GLY A 147 14.96 -5.49 2.97
N ALA A 148 14.25 -6.63 2.93
CA ALA A 148 12.82 -6.63 2.65
C ALA A 148 12.04 -6.03 3.83
N GLN A 149 10.97 -5.31 3.52
CA GLN A 149 9.94 -4.98 4.52
C GLN A 149 9.00 -6.18 4.63
N VAL A 150 8.89 -6.77 5.82
CA VAL A 150 8.03 -7.93 6.04
C VAL A 150 6.71 -7.51 6.66
N GLU A 151 5.61 -8.00 6.09
CA GLU A 151 4.25 -7.80 6.60
C GLU A 151 3.54 -9.15 6.72
N PHE A 152 2.66 -9.29 7.70
CA PHE A 152 1.88 -10.52 7.91
C PHE A 152 0.45 -10.42 7.36
N ASN A 153 0.12 -9.28 6.75
CA ASN A 153 -1.19 -8.99 6.22
C ASN A 153 -1.04 -8.41 4.81
N ASN A 154 -1.64 -9.11 3.82
CA ASN A 154 -1.57 -8.73 2.42
C ASN A 154 -2.17 -7.33 2.17
N GLU A 155 -3.26 -6.98 2.87
CA GLU A 155 -3.86 -5.65 2.76
C GLU A 155 -2.87 -4.55 3.16
N VAL A 156 -2.18 -4.72 4.28
CA VAL A 156 -1.22 -3.73 4.80
C VAL A 156 -0.07 -3.53 3.81
N ALA A 157 0.54 -4.63 3.33
CA ALA A 157 1.62 -4.58 2.36
C ALA A 157 1.21 -3.92 1.04
N VAL A 158 0.04 -4.29 0.51
CA VAL A 158 -0.43 -3.77 -0.78
C VAL A 158 -0.82 -2.30 -0.66
N ARG A 159 -1.47 -1.88 0.43
CA ARG A 159 -1.76 -0.45 0.68
C ARG A 159 -0.49 0.37 0.75
N ARG A 160 0.53 -0.11 1.46
CA ARG A 160 1.85 0.53 1.53
C ARG A 160 2.47 0.68 0.14
N ALA A 161 2.49 -0.38 -0.66
CA ALA A 161 2.97 -0.32 -2.04
C ALA A 161 2.20 0.72 -2.88
N GLY A 162 0.86 0.73 -2.76
CA GLY A 162 0.01 1.71 -3.42
C GLY A 162 0.32 3.16 -3.00
N GLU A 163 0.58 3.39 -1.71
CA GLU A 163 0.96 4.71 -1.18
C GLU A 163 2.31 5.17 -1.69
N LEU A 164 3.32 4.29 -1.68
CA LEU A 164 4.67 4.57 -2.18
C LEU A 164 4.63 4.95 -3.67
N VAL A 165 4.00 4.10 -4.48
CA VAL A 165 3.91 4.32 -5.93
C VAL A 165 3.12 5.60 -6.25
N ARG A 166 2.01 5.84 -5.55
CA ARG A 166 1.23 7.08 -5.71
C ARG A 166 2.03 8.31 -5.31
N ALA A 167 2.81 8.26 -4.23
CA ALA A 167 3.67 9.36 -3.81
C ALA A 167 4.75 9.66 -4.85
N LEU A 168 5.40 8.63 -5.41
CA LEU A 168 6.41 8.76 -6.47
C LEU A 168 5.82 9.30 -7.77
N GLY A 169 4.60 8.88 -8.13
CA GLY A 169 3.90 9.35 -9.34
C GLY A 169 3.24 10.72 -9.17
N SER A 170 2.97 11.15 -7.94
CA SER A 170 2.35 12.45 -7.67
C SER A 170 3.35 13.58 -7.94
N LYS A 171 3.04 14.44 -8.93
CA LYS A 171 3.68 15.75 -8.99
C LYS A 171 3.30 16.50 -7.72
N GLN A 172 4.28 17.00 -6.97
CA GLN A 172 4.02 17.90 -5.84
C GLN A 172 3.06 19.01 -6.30
N ILE A 173 1.83 18.99 -5.78
CA ILE A 173 0.85 20.04 -6.05
C ILE A 173 1.03 21.09 -4.96
N GLY A 174 1.63 22.22 -5.34
CA GLY A 174 1.83 23.37 -4.47
C GLY A 174 3.17 23.35 -3.73
N THR A 175 3.46 24.45 -3.03
CA THR A 175 4.62 24.58 -2.15
C THR A 175 4.43 23.77 -0.87
N ALA A 176 5.42 22.96 -0.52
CA ALA A 176 5.45 22.28 0.77
C ALA A 176 5.27 23.30 1.90
N VAL A 177 4.30 23.05 2.78
CA VAL A 177 4.05 23.88 3.97
C VAL A 177 4.83 23.27 5.12
N ASP A 178 5.58 24.11 5.84
CA ASP A 178 6.29 23.68 7.04
C ASP A 178 5.29 23.22 8.12
N SER A 179 5.31 21.93 8.43
CA SER A 179 4.44 21.33 9.45
C SER A 179 4.72 21.86 10.86
N ALA A 180 5.86 22.53 11.09
CA ALA A 180 6.15 23.21 12.34
C ALA A 180 5.10 24.28 12.66
N ILE A 181 4.40 24.83 11.67
CA ILE A 181 3.31 25.79 11.88
C ILE A 181 2.15 25.20 12.72
N LEU A 182 1.88 23.89 12.59
CA LEU A 182 0.82 23.21 13.33
C LEU A 182 1.19 22.95 14.80
N ARG A 183 2.48 23.05 15.13
CA ARG A 183 3.00 22.86 16.50
C ARG A 183 3.16 24.19 17.24
N GLN A 184 2.97 25.32 16.57
CA GLN A 184 2.99 26.64 17.18
C GLN A 184 1.63 26.97 17.81
N PRO A 185 1.55 27.91 18.77
CA PRO A 185 0.27 28.38 19.28
C PRO A 185 -0.64 28.86 18.15
N LEU A 186 -1.80 28.22 18.01
CA LEU A 186 -2.78 28.53 16.96
C LEU A 186 -3.84 29.49 17.50
N ALA A 187 -4.31 30.38 16.62
CA ALA A 187 -5.49 31.20 16.86
C ALA A 187 -6.62 30.75 15.92
N ALA A 188 -7.86 30.75 16.42
CA ALA A 188 -9.02 30.28 15.69
C ALA A 188 -9.95 31.42 15.28
N ILE A 189 -10.50 31.34 14.07
CA ILE A 189 -11.67 32.11 13.64
C ILE A 189 -12.81 31.10 13.56
N ASN A 190 -13.69 31.09 14.55
CA ASN A 190 -14.81 30.16 14.58
C ASN A 190 -15.98 30.72 13.76
N VAL A 191 -16.50 29.90 12.85
CA VAL A 191 -17.68 30.20 12.04
C VAL A 191 -18.69 29.08 12.28
N GLY A 192 -19.80 29.37 12.97
CA GLY A 192 -20.80 28.37 13.32
C GLY A 192 -21.24 28.46 14.78
N LEU A 193 -21.35 27.30 15.44
CA LEU A 193 -21.88 27.21 16.80
C LEU A 193 -20.96 27.93 17.80
N GLU A 194 -21.55 28.80 18.62
CA GLU A 194 -20.83 29.54 19.68
C GLU A 194 -20.23 28.62 20.75
N SER A 195 -20.80 27.42 20.93
CA SER A 195 -20.27 26.42 21.87
C SER A 195 -18.81 26.04 21.56
N PHE A 196 -18.39 26.08 20.29
CA PHE A 196 -17.00 25.81 19.93
C PHE A 196 -16.06 26.96 20.35
N THR A 197 -16.50 28.21 20.25
CA THR A 197 -15.74 29.35 20.78
C THR A 197 -15.61 29.25 22.30
N ALA A 198 -16.66 28.87 23.00
CA ALA A 198 -16.59 28.64 24.45
C ALA A 198 -15.57 27.55 24.80
N SER A 199 -15.64 26.38 24.14
CA SER A 199 -14.68 25.28 24.37
C SER A 199 -13.23 25.66 24.07
N LEU A 200 -12.98 26.47 23.03
CA LEU A 200 -11.63 26.94 22.70
C LEU A 200 -11.13 27.96 23.72
N THR A 201 -12.00 28.84 24.20
CA THR A 201 -11.68 29.83 25.23
C THR A 201 -11.34 29.16 26.56
N ASP A 202 -12.10 28.14 26.95
CA ASP A 202 -11.85 27.36 28.19
C ASP A 202 -10.50 26.63 28.17
N GLN A 203 -10.02 26.26 26.97
CA GLN A 203 -8.70 25.67 26.77
C GLN A 203 -7.58 26.71 26.64
N GLY A 204 -7.90 28.01 26.81
CA GLY A 204 -6.93 29.10 26.74
C GLY A 204 -6.47 29.45 25.32
N ALA A 205 -7.16 28.96 24.28
CA ALA A 205 -6.82 29.28 22.90
C ALA A 205 -7.32 30.69 22.52
N ALA A 206 -6.54 31.39 21.70
CA ALA A 206 -6.99 32.65 21.11
C ALA A 206 -8.07 32.35 20.05
N VAL A 207 -9.30 32.84 20.24
CA VAL A 207 -10.42 32.56 19.33
C VAL A 207 -11.29 33.80 19.12
N ILE A 208 -11.79 33.97 17.89
CA ILE A 208 -12.80 34.97 17.54
C ILE A 208 -14.03 34.25 16.99
N GLN A 209 -15.20 34.52 17.56
CA GLN A 209 -16.49 34.10 16.99
C GLN A 209 -16.90 35.05 15.87
N VAL A 210 -17.19 34.49 14.70
CA VAL A 210 -17.84 35.20 13.60
C VAL A 210 -19.32 34.83 13.58
N ASP A 211 -20.20 35.81 13.83
CA ASP A 211 -21.65 35.65 13.60
C ASP A 211 -21.92 35.69 12.09
N TRP A 212 -21.76 34.54 11.46
CA TRP A 212 -22.02 34.34 10.04
C TRP A 212 -23.40 33.71 9.84
N ARG A 213 -24.15 34.23 8.86
CA ARG A 213 -25.45 33.69 8.45
C ARG A 213 -25.54 33.63 6.92
N PRO A 214 -26.23 32.62 6.35
CA PRO A 214 -26.43 32.55 4.91
C PRO A 214 -27.08 33.84 4.37
N PRO A 215 -26.65 34.37 3.20
CA PRO A 215 -27.09 35.67 2.67
C PRO A 215 -28.60 35.76 2.37
N ALA A 216 -29.22 34.63 2.05
CA ALA A 216 -30.67 34.54 1.95
C ALA A 216 -31.22 34.40 3.37
N GLY A 217 -31.55 35.53 4.00
CA GLY A 217 -32.20 35.59 5.31
C GLY A 217 -33.26 34.50 5.39
N GLY A 218 -32.94 33.43 6.12
CA GLY A 218 -33.70 32.20 6.08
C GLY A 218 -35.15 32.46 6.44
N ASN A 219 -36.06 31.66 5.88
CA ASN A 219 -37.48 31.74 6.20
C ASN A 219 -37.68 31.77 7.72
N GLU A 220 -38.04 32.94 8.26
CA GLU A 220 -38.10 33.21 9.72
C GLU A 220 -39.01 32.21 10.44
N ARG A 221 -40.06 31.74 9.76
CA ARG A 221 -40.94 30.69 10.27
C ARG A 221 -40.20 29.38 10.46
N LEU A 222 -39.35 28.98 9.51
CA LEU A 222 -38.57 27.74 9.59
C LEU A 222 -37.48 27.84 10.66
N ALA A 223 -36.81 29.00 10.76
CA ALA A 223 -35.85 29.29 11.81
C ALA A 223 -36.51 29.24 13.20
N GLY A 224 -37.71 29.82 13.34
CA GLY A 224 -38.51 29.76 14.56
C GLY A 224 -38.98 28.35 14.93
N ILE A 225 -39.32 27.51 13.95
CA ILE A 225 -39.65 26.09 14.18
C ILE A 225 -38.41 25.32 14.65
N LEU A 226 -37.27 25.49 13.98
CA LEU A 226 -36.00 24.83 14.35
C LEU A 226 -35.54 25.21 15.77
N ALA A 227 -35.68 26.49 16.15
CA ALA A 227 -35.34 26.96 17.50
C ALA A 227 -36.22 26.30 18.58
N ARG A 228 -37.53 26.13 18.31
CA ARG A 228 -38.46 25.44 19.24
C ARG A 228 -38.18 23.95 19.36
N MET A 229 -37.64 23.32 18.31
CA MET A 229 -37.27 21.90 18.34
C MET A 229 -35.97 21.63 19.11
N LYS A 230 -35.03 22.58 19.15
CA LYS A 230 -33.79 22.47 19.94
C LYS A 230 -33.96 22.72 21.45
N GLY A 231 -35.11 23.22 21.88
CA GLY A 231 -35.43 23.54 23.28
C GLY A 231 -36.12 22.43 24.07
N LYS A 232 -36.09 21.18 23.57
CA LYS A 232 -36.49 19.96 24.28
C LYS A 232 -35.28 19.05 24.39
#